data_AF-A0A849B7D8-F1
#
_entry.id   AF-A0A849B7D8-F1
#
_cell.length_a   1.000
_cell.length_b   1.000
_cell.length_c   1.000
_cell.angle_alpha   90.00
_cell.angle_beta   90.00
_cell.angle_gamma   90.00
#
_symmetry.space_group_name_H-M   'P 1'
#
loop_
_entity.id
_entity.type
_entity.pdbx_description
1 polymer ?
#
loop_
_entity_poly.entity_id
_entity_poly.type
_entity_poly.pdbx_seq_one_letter_code
_entity_poly.pdbx_strand_id
1 'polypeptide(L)'
;MVALAAPGLPHGLHASSHVPSLALARAVADFAQRPLAHQHPSWLPREWPLPLRKADRFGPAAAQILAGPLALGGDEPARGRLLQALLDGRGDPLARLVLLDRSALRLLAVWCGMTVHKPGFASERSRLAQQLDGRLGALAQPLIGTVPYRLRRAARRFDPQAVAFILKRVPDLPDLPMNLDPIRARPSSAARVMAERGYRLLCGLVQALPPAASGTAQGDAPSALLNAVRRKFPRRLAALPVPALSRPQAAQLRELLLLNLIPERFPTWHWLF
;
A
#
# COMPACT_ATOMS: atom_id res chain seq x y z
N MET A 1 47.78 -28.67 -44.07
CA MET A 1 47.60 -27.29 -43.57
C MET A 1 46.29 -27.22 -42.82
N VAL A 2 46.37 -27.23 -41.50
CA VAL A 2 45.22 -27.25 -40.58
C VAL A 2 44.71 -25.82 -40.43
N ALA A 3 43.41 -25.61 -40.70
CA ALA A 3 42.75 -24.33 -40.48
C ALA A 3 42.54 -24.10 -38.98
N LEU A 4 43.25 -23.10 -38.42
CA LEU A 4 43.06 -22.64 -37.05
C LEU A 4 41.76 -21.84 -36.96
N ALA A 5 40.78 -22.41 -36.26
CA ALA A 5 39.55 -21.74 -35.88
C ALA A 5 39.84 -20.59 -34.91
N ALA A 6 39.34 -19.39 -35.22
CA ALA A 6 39.40 -18.25 -34.32
C ALA A 6 38.55 -18.53 -33.05
N PRO A 7 39.07 -18.29 -31.83
CA PRO A 7 38.28 -18.44 -30.62
C PRO A 7 37.19 -17.36 -30.59
N GLY A 8 35.95 -17.81 -30.41
CA GLY A 8 34.79 -16.95 -30.29
C GLY A 8 34.99 -15.92 -29.18
N LEU A 9 34.78 -14.64 -29.53
CA LEU A 9 34.68 -13.56 -28.57
C LEU A 9 33.59 -13.94 -27.54
N PRO A 10 33.89 -13.91 -26.23
CA PRO A 10 32.87 -14.09 -25.21
C PRO A 10 31.84 -12.98 -25.43
N HIS A 11 30.60 -13.37 -25.68
CA HIS A 11 29.49 -12.43 -25.79
C HIS A 11 29.48 -11.61 -24.51
N GLY A 12 29.84 -10.33 -24.68
CA GLY A 12 29.93 -9.39 -23.60
C GLY A 12 28.66 -9.44 -22.79
N LEU A 13 28.84 -9.59 -21.48
CA LEU A 13 27.86 -9.23 -20.47
C LEU A 13 27.26 -7.88 -20.88
N HIS A 14 26.09 -7.91 -21.49
CA HIS A 14 25.23 -6.74 -21.54
C HIS A 14 24.84 -6.49 -20.08
N ALA A 15 25.66 -5.72 -19.38
CA ALA A 15 25.21 -4.96 -18.25
C ALA A 15 24.14 -4.04 -18.81
N SER A 16 22.88 -4.51 -18.79
CA SER A 16 21.71 -3.74 -19.16
C SER A 16 21.74 -2.49 -18.28
N SER A 17 22.22 -1.38 -18.84
CA SER A 17 21.96 -0.05 -18.31
C SER A 17 20.45 0.13 -18.40
N HIS A 18 19.74 -0.33 -17.37
CA HIS A 18 18.29 -0.27 -17.31
C HIS A 18 17.90 1.19 -17.14
N VAL A 19 17.82 1.90 -18.27
CA VAL A 19 17.17 3.20 -18.33
C VAL A 19 15.71 2.98 -17.92
N PRO A 20 15.20 3.68 -16.91
CA PRO A 20 13.81 3.54 -16.49
C PRO A 20 12.87 3.93 -17.63
N SER A 21 11.68 3.34 -17.69
CA SER A 21 10.69 3.72 -18.68
C SER A 21 10.35 5.21 -18.56
N LEU A 22 9.99 5.85 -19.67
CA LEU A 22 9.62 7.28 -19.66
C LEU A 22 8.48 7.57 -18.68
N ALA A 23 7.51 6.66 -18.56
CA ALA A 23 6.41 6.77 -17.60
C ALA A 23 6.90 6.76 -16.15
N LEU A 24 7.83 5.85 -15.81
CA LEU A 24 8.42 5.78 -14.48
C LEU A 24 9.26 7.02 -14.16
N ALA A 25 10.11 7.45 -15.09
CA ALA A 25 10.89 8.68 -14.93
C ALA A 25 9.99 9.91 -14.69
N ARG A 26 8.88 10.03 -15.44
CA ARG A 26 7.89 11.09 -15.25
C ARG A 26 7.22 11.04 -13.88
N ALA A 27 6.83 9.87 -13.40
CA ALA A 27 6.21 9.73 -12.08
C ALA A 27 7.18 10.04 -10.93
N VAL A 28 8.45 9.64 -11.05
CA VAL A 28 9.49 10.00 -10.08
C VAL A 28 9.76 11.51 -10.11
N ALA A 29 9.80 12.12 -11.29
CA ALA A 29 9.97 13.57 -11.43
C ALA A 29 8.79 14.36 -10.83
N ASP A 30 7.53 13.94 -11.08
CA ASP A 30 6.35 14.56 -10.46
C ASP A 30 6.41 14.45 -8.93
N PHE A 31 6.76 13.27 -8.41
CA PHE A 31 6.95 13.04 -6.98
C PHE A 31 8.02 13.94 -6.37
N ALA A 32 9.12 14.17 -7.08
CA ALA A 32 10.19 15.06 -6.66
C ALA A 32 9.78 16.55 -6.73
N GLN A 33 9.04 16.97 -7.76
CA GLN A 33 8.74 18.38 -7.99
C GLN A 33 7.53 18.89 -7.21
N ARG A 34 6.63 18.01 -6.76
CA ARG A 34 5.34 18.39 -6.14
C ARG A 34 5.13 17.79 -4.75
N PRO A 35 6.02 18.04 -3.77
CA PRO A 35 5.94 17.41 -2.44
C PRO A 35 4.61 17.69 -1.71
N LEU A 36 4.03 18.87 -1.91
CA LEU A 36 2.71 19.23 -1.34
C LEU A 36 1.57 18.36 -1.91
N ALA A 37 1.61 18.01 -3.19
CA ALA A 37 0.55 17.21 -3.83
C ALA A 37 0.51 15.78 -3.25
N HIS A 38 1.68 15.25 -2.89
CA HIS A 38 1.85 13.93 -2.29
C HIS A 38 1.74 13.93 -0.76
N GLN A 39 1.46 15.05 -0.10
CA GLN A 39 1.27 15.10 1.35
C GLN A 39 -0.19 15.36 1.75
N HIS A 40 -0.66 14.70 2.80
CA HIS A 40 -1.97 15.00 3.35
C HIS A 40 -1.99 16.37 4.07
N PRO A 41 -3.00 17.24 3.86
CA PRO A 41 -3.05 18.59 4.44
C PRO A 41 -3.01 18.67 5.98
N SER A 42 -3.26 17.57 6.68
CA SER A 42 -3.12 17.50 8.15
C SER A 42 -1.67 17.65 8.62
N TRP A 43 -0.70 17.49 7.72
CA TRP A 43 0.71 17.62 8.03
C TRP A 43 1.21 19.07 8.01
N LEU A 44 0.45 19.97 7.40
CA LEU A 44 0.72 21.39 7.46
C LEU A 44 0.58 21.89 8.91
N PRO A 45 1.28 22.98 9.28
CA PRO A 45 1.14 23.60 10.59
C PRO A 45 -0.31 23.98 10.91
N ARG A 46 -0.65 24.11 12.20
CA ARG A 46 -2.05 24.37 12.63
C ARG A 46 -2.50 25.77 12.20
N GLU A 47 -1.58 26.71 12.22
CA GLU A 47 -1.69 28.10 11.80
C GLU A 47 -1.72 28.28 10.27
N TRP A 48 -1.44 27.23 9.48
CA TRP A 48 -1.47 27.34 8.02
C TRP A 48 -2.87 27.74 7.52
N PRO A 49 -2.98 28.82 6.70
CA PRO A 49 -4.27 29.36 6.28
C PRO A 49 -5.14 28.30 5.60
N LEU A 50 -6.39 28.14 6.06
CA LEU A 50 -7.32 27.13 5.54
C LEU A 50 -7.49 27.18 4.01
N PRO A 51 -7.62 28.37 3.37
CA PRO A 51 -7.70 28.44 1.91
C PRO A 51 -6.45 27.92 1.21
N LEU A 52 -5.29 27.97 1.87
CA LEU A 52 -3.99 27.57 1.31
C LEU A 52 -3.60 26.12 1.65
N ARG A 53 -4.47 25.34 2.29
CA ARG A 53 -4.21 23.91 2.60
C ARG A 53 -4.39 22.97 1.41
N LYS A 54 -4.86 23.47 0.27
CA LYS A 54 -5.00 22.69 -0.98
C LYS A 54 -3.69 22.79 -1.76
N ALA A 55 -2.97 21.68 -1.89
CA ALA A 55 -1.69 21.61 -2.60
C ALA A 55 -1.77 22.13 -4.04
N ASP A 56 -2.90 21.92 -4.71
CA ASP A 56 -3.11 22.30 -6.11
C ASP A 56 -3.23 23.82 -6.33
N ARG A 57 -3.26 24.62 -5.26
CA ARG A 57 -3.31 26.08 -5.35
C ARG A 57 -1.95 26.73 -5.57
N PHE A 58 -0.87 25.97 -5.37
CA PHE A 58 0.48 26.45 -5.61
C PHE A 58 0.96 25.89 -6.95
N GLY A 59 1.52 26.75 -7.79
CA GLY A 59 2.29 26.29 -8.95
C GLY A 59 3.52 25.47 -8.51
N PRO A 60 4.14 24.69 -9.41
CA PRO A 60 5.29 23.83 -9.09
C PRO A 60 6.43 24.57 -8.38
N ALA A 61 6.76 25.79 -8.85
CA ALA A 61 7.81 26.62 -8.26
C ALA A 61 7.50 27.04 -6.81
N ALA A 62 6.27 27.48 -6.54
CA ALA A 62 5.86 27.86 -5.19
C ALA A 62 5.83 26.64 -4.26
N ALA A 63 5.40 25.48 -4.75
CA ALA A 63 5.41 24.24 -3.97
C ALA A 63 6.81 23.80 -3.56
N GLN A 64 7.81 24.02 -4.43
CA GLN A 64 9.21 23.72 -4.14
C GLN A 64 9.79 24.66 -3.08
N ILE A 65 9.53 25.97 -3.18
CA ILE A 65 9.98 26.96 -2.18
C ILE A 65 9.37 26.66 -0.81
N LEU A 66 8.06 26.35 -0.78
CA LEU A 66 7.36 26.04 0.46
C LEU A 66 7.80 24.71 1.10
N ALA A 67 8.41 23.80 0.34
CA ALA A 67 8.80 22.49 0.84
C ALA A 67 9.88 22.55 1.93
N GLY A 68 10.81 23.51 1.85
CA GLY A 68 11.88 23.70 2.82
C GLY A 68 11.36 24.18 4.19
N PRO A 69 10.73 25.37 4.27
CA PRO A 69 10.23 25.93 5.52
C PRO A 69 9.18 25.06 6.23
N LEU A 70 8.41 24.28 5.46
CA LEU A 70 7.41 23.37 6.00
C LEU A 70 7.97 21.99 6.36
N ALA A 71 9.29 21.78 6.25
CA ALA A 71 9.97 20.51 6.47
C ALA A 71 9.31 19.34 5.72
N LEU A 72 8.92 19.59 4.47
CA LEU A 72 8.17 18.66 3.63
C LEU A 72 9.06 17.72 2.83
N GLY A 73 10.26 18.18 2.47
CA GLY A 73 11.25 17.41 1.72
C GLY A 73 11.95 16.32 2.53
N GLY A 74 11.89 16.39 3.87
CA GLY A 74 12.74 15.55 4.72
C GLY A 74 14.21 15.93 4.58
N ASP A 75 15.09 15.01 4.96
CA ASP A 75 16.53 15.13 4.74
C ASP A 75 16.86 14.99 3.24
N GLU A 76 17.44 16.03 2.63
CA GLU A 76 17.76 16.07 1.19
C GLU A 76 18.64 14.88 0.73
N PRO A 77 19.72 14.49 1.43
CA PRO A 77 20.46 13.29 1.06
C PRO A 77 19.63 12.00 1.16
N ALA A 78 18.79 11.82 2.18
CA ALA A 78 17.86 10.68 2.24
C ALA A 78 16.84 10.68 1.09
N ARG A 79 16.37 11.87 0.69
CA ARG A 79 15.48 12.05 -0.45
C ARG A 79 16.15 11.69 -1.77
N GLY A 80 17.39 12.12 -2.00
CA GLY A 80 18.18 11.73 -3.16
C GLY A 80 18.33 10.21 -3.29
N ARG A 81 18.67 9.53 -2.18
CA ARG A 81 18.74 8.06 -2.11
C ARG A 81 17.41 7.39 -2.45
N LEU A 82 16.30 7.91 -1.92
CA LEU A 82 14.96 7.41 -2.24
C LEU A 82 14.65 7.53 -3.74
N LEU A 83 14.89 8.69 -4.35
CA LEU A 83 14.63 8.90 -5.77
C LEU A 83 15.47 7.96 -6.65
N GLN A 84 16.74 7.75 -6.29
CA GLN A 84 17.61 6.79 -6.96
C GLN A 84 17.08 5.36 -6.84
N ALA A 85 16.67 4.94 -5.64
CA ALA A 85 16.11 3.61 -5.39
C ALA A 85 14.81 3.35 -6.17
N LEU A 86 13.98 4.39 -6.38
CA LEU A 86 12.73 4.27 -7.16
C LEU A 86 12.98 4.09 -8.67
N LEU A 87 14.09 4.64 -9.17
CA LEU A 87 14.52 4.53 -10.56
C LEU A 87 15.30 3.24 -10.83
N ASP A 88 15.89 2.61 -9.80
CA ASP A 88 16.61 1.35 -9.96
C ASP A 88 15.64 0.22 -10.37
N GLY A 89 15.82 -0.29 -11.60
CA GLY A 89 15.04 -1.40 -12.14
C GLY A 89 15.25 -2.73 -11.40
N ARG A 90 16.32 -2.84 -10.60
CA ARG A 90 16.61 -4.02 -9.75
C ARG A 90 16.03 -3.91 -8.35
N GLY A 91 15.50 -2.73 -7.98
CA GLY A 91 14.85 -2.50 -6.70
C GLY A 91 13.51 -3.23 -6.58
N ASP A 92 13.00 -3.35 -5.36
CA ASP A 92 11.68 -3.95 -5.15
C ASP A 92 10.57 -3.07 -5.78
N PRO A 93 9.75 -3.60 -6.69
CA PRO A 93 8.70 -2.82 -7.34
C PRO A 93 7.71 -2.21 -6.34
N LEU A 94 7.49 -2.85 -5.17
CA LEU A 94 6.59 -2.31 -4.15
C LEU A 94 7.10 -1.01 -3.51
N ALA A 95 8.38 -0.66 -3.65
CA ALA A 95 8.86 0.66 -3.26
C ALA A 95 8.13 1.79 -4.03
N ARG A 96 7.70 1.51 -5.26
CA ARG A 96 6.98 2.45 -6.13
C ARG A 96 5.53 2.69 -5.70
N LEU A 97 5.03 2.01 -4.66
CA LEU A 97 3.78 2.40 -3.99
C LEU A 97 3.78 3.87 -3.55
N VAL A 98 4.95 4.44 -3.25
CA VAL A 98 5.09 5.86 -2.90
C VAL A 98 4.82 6.80 -4.08
N LEU A 99 4.86 6.31 -5.32
CA LEU A 99 4.55 7.12 -6.50
C LEU A 99 3.03 7.25 -6.73
N LEU A 100 2.22 6.38 -6.13
CA LEU A 100 0.77 6.54 -6.15
C LEU A 100 0.35 7.87 -5.52
N ASP A 101 -0.65 8.52 -6.11
CA ASP A 101 -1.25 9.68 -5.49
C ASP A 101 -1.95 9.31 -4.15
N ARG A 102 -2.32 10.32 -3.37
CA ARG A 102 -2.90 10.12 -2.04
C ARG A 102 -4.21 9.35 -2.07
N SER A 103 -5.05 9.61 -3.08
CA SER A 103 -6.36 8.97 -3.22
C SER A 103 -6.21 7.51 -3.66
N ALA A 104 -5.31 7.25 -4.61
CA ALA A 104 -4.95 5.93 -5.10
C ALA A 104 -4.39 5.06 -3.99
N LEU A 105 -3.39 5.55 -3.25
CA LEU A 105 -2.77 4.82 -2.15
C LEU A 105 -3.77 4.58 -1.00
N ARG A 106 -4.66 5.53 -0.73
CA ARG A 106 -5.73 5.35 0.26
C ARG A 106 -6.75 4.30 -0.18
N LEU A 107 -7.11 4.29 -1.46
CA LEU A 107 -8.03 3.29 -2.01
C LEU A 107 -7.39 1.89 -1.93
N LEU A 108 -6.12 1.77 -2.30
CA LEU A 108 -5.35 0.53 -2.14
C LEU A 108 -5.30 0.06 -0.68
N ALA A 109 -5.08 0.98 0.27
CA ALA A 109 -5.13 0.67 1.70
C ALA A 109 -6.50 0.15 2.11
N VAL A 110 -7.60 0.75 1.65
CA VAL A 110 -8.95 0.26 1.94
C VAL A 110 -9.17 -1.14 1.37
N TRP A 111 -8.76 -1.40 0.12
CA TRP A 111 -8.86 -2.73 -0.48
C TRP A 111 -8.05 -3.77 0.26
N CYS A 112 -6.78 -3.48 0.56
CA CYS A 112 -5.92 -4.31 1.40
C CYS A 112 -6.59 -4.61 2.74
N GLY A 113 -7.21 -3.61 3.36
CA GLY A 113 -8.01 -3.77 4.57
C GLY A 113 -9.20 -4.71 4.41
N MET A 114 -9.96 -4.60 3.31
CA MET A 114 -11.11 -5.45 3.07
C MET A 114 -10.71 -6.91 2.79
N THR A 115 -9.64 -7.14 2.03
CA THR A 115 -9.20 -8.49 1.64
C THR A 115 -8.71 -9.32 2.81
N VAL A 116 -7.93 -8.75 3.74
CA VAL A 116 -7.49 -9.46 4.95
C VAL A 116 -8.65 -9.81 5.89
N HIS A 117 -9.81 -9.15 5.74
CA HIS A 117 -11.02 -9.50 6.48
C HIS A 117 -11.91 -10.50 5.73
N LYS A 118 -11.47 -11.09 4.60
CA LYS A 118 -12.23 -12.09 3.82
C LYS A 118 -12.97 -13.12 4.69
N PRO A 119 -12.35 -13.73 5.74
CA PRO A 119 -13.06 -14.69 6.60
C PRO A 119 -14.30 -14.10 7.29
N GLY A 120 -14.30 -12.81 7.61
CA GLY A 120 -15.45 -12.11 8.19
C GLY A 120 -16.56 -11.77 7.19
N PHE A 121 -16.29 -11.80 5.87
CA PHE A 121 -17.31 -11.62 4.84
C PHE A 121 -18.14 -12.89 4.61
N ALA A 122 -17.59 -14.06 4.90
CA ALA A 122 -18.32 -15.32 4.87
C ALA A 122 -19.42 -15.30 5.94
N SER A 123 -20.60 -15.82 5.61
CA SER A 123 -21.70 -15.88 6.58
C SER A 123 -21.34 -16.85 7.71
N GLU A 124 -21.43 -16.39 8.96
CA GLU A 124 -21.32 -17.24 10.16
C GLU A 124 -22.29 -18.44 10.12
N ARG A 125 -23.40 -18.33 9.36
CA ARG A 125 -24.32 -19.45 9.05
C ARG A 125 -23.60 -20.71 8.57
N SER A 126 -22.53 -20.61 7.76
CA SER A 126 -21.89 -21.81 7.21
C SER A 126 -21.04 -22.57 8.22
N ARG A 127 -20.52 -21.90 9.26
CA ARG A 127 -19.65 -22.53 10.27
C ARG A 127 -20.40 -22.87 11.56
N LEU A 128 -21.30 -21.99 12.01
CA LEU A 128 -22.11 -22.23 13.21
C LEU A 128 -23.31 -23.14 12.94
N ALA A 129 -23.95 -23.12 11.76
CA ALA A 129 -25.01 -24.09 11.46
C ALA A 129 -24.48 -25.51 11.22
N GLN A 130 -23.19 -25.67 10.94
CA GLN A 130 -22.52 -26.98 10.98
C GLN A 130 -22.22 -27.46 12.41
N GLN A 131 -22.24 -26.56 13.40
CA GLN A 131 -21.88 -26.86 14.80
C GLN A 131 -23.08 -26.81 15.76
N LEU A 132 -24.20 -26.19 15.37
CA LEU A 132 -25.39 -26.01 16.21
C LEU A 132 -26.60 -26.67 15.56
N ASP A 133 -27.11 -27.73 16.20
CA ASP A 133 -28.38 -28.35 15.83
C ASP A 133 -29.59 -27.60 16.41
N GLY A 134 -30.68 -27.56 15.65
CA GLY A 134 -32.02 -27.26 16.15
C GLY A 134 -32.27 -25.83 16.66
N ARG A 135 -33.09 -25.72 17.72
CA ARG A 135 -33.70 -24.48 18.26
C ARG A 135 -32.69 -23.41 18.71
N LEU A 136 -31.45 -23.79 19.02
CA LEU A 136 -30.38 -22.85 19.40
C LEU A 136 -29.91 -21.98 18.23
N GLY A 137 -29.93 -22.52 17.00
CA GLY A 137 -29.62 -21.74 15.79
C GLY A 137 -30.59 -20.58 15.55
N ALA A 138 -31.88 -20.80 15.85
CA ALA A 138 -32.94 -19.79 15.68
C ALA A 138 -32.85 -18.64 16.70
N LEU A 139 -32.39 -18.92 17.92
CA LEU A 139 -32.18 -17.90 18.97
C LEU A 139 -30.89 -17.10 18.75
N ALA A 140 -29.86 -17.72 18.16
CA ALA A 140 -28.61 -17.03 17.83
C ALA A 140 -28.71 -16.18 16.54
N GLN A 141 -29.78 -16.31 15.76
CA GLN A 141 -30.04 -15.63 14.48
C GLN A 141 -29.88 -14.09 14.48
N PRO A 142 -30.23 -13.33 15.54
CA PRO A 142 -29.99 -11.88 15.60
C PRO A 142 -28.54 -11.49 15.91
N LEU A 143 -27.78 -12.40 16.52
CA LEU A 143 -26.38 -12.20 16.93
C LEU A 143 -25.42 -12.70 15.82
N ILE A 144 -25.80 -13.78 15.14
CA ILE A 144 -25.11 -14.40 14.00
C ILE A 144 -25.32 -13.56 12.74
N GLY A 145 -24.25 -13.08 12.13
CA GLY A 145 -24.30 -12.40 10.83
C GLY A 145 -24.29 -10.87 10.88
N THR A 146 -24.24 -10.25 12.06
CA THR A 146 -24.07 -8.79 12.18
C THR A 146 -22.73 -8.34 11.62
N VAL A 147 -21.65 -9.07 11.90
CA VAL A 147 -20.31 -8.79 11.39
C VAL A 147 -20.23 -8.97 9.86
N PRO A 148 -20.62 -10.12 9.28
CA PRO A 148 -20.71 -10.27 7.82
C PRO A 148 -21.57 -9.22 7.14
N TYR A 149 -22.74 -8.90 7.69
CA TYR A 149 -23.61 -7.85 7.14
C TYR A 149 -22.93 -6.48 7.15
N ARG A 150 -22.29 -6.10 8.26
CA ARG A 150 -21.63 -4.78 8.40
C ARG A 150 -20.38 -4.67 7.53
N LEU A 151 -19.59 -5.73 7.42
CA LEU A 151 -18.44 -5.79 6.51
C LEU A 151 -18.90 -5.65 5.05
N ARG A 152 -19.91 -6.41 4.63
CA ARG A 152 -20.49 -6.32 3.27
C ARG A 152 -21.08 -4.95 2.98
N ARG A 153 -21.83 -4.38 3.93
CA ARG A 153 -22.41 -3.03 3.80
C ARG A 153 -21.32 -1.96 3.71
N ALA A 154 -20.25 -2.08 4.51
CA ALA A 154 -19.10 -1.18 4.45
C ALA A 154 -18.40 -1.29 3.08
N ALA A 155 -18.09 -2.50 2.62
CA ALA A 155 -17.42 -2.72 1.33
C ALA A 155 -18.24 -2.19 0.15
N ARG A 156 -19.56 -2.44 0.12
CA ARG A 156 -20.45 -1.94 -0.94
C ARG A 156 -20.57 -0.42 -1.02
N ARG A 157 -20.28 0.30 0.07
CA ARG A 157 -20.19 1.77 0.05
C ARG A 157 -18.93 2.28 -0.65
N PHE A 158 -17.89 1.47 -0.70
CA PHE A 158 -16.66 1.80 -1.42
C PHE A 158 -16.72 1.35 -2.87
N ASP A 159 -17.16 0.11 -3.10
CA ASP A 159 -17.38 -0.45 -4.44
C ASP A 159 -18.54 -1.48 -4.38
N PRO A 160 -19.61 -1.29 -5.17
CA PRO A 160 -20.72 -2.26 -5.27
C PRO A 160 -20.28 -3.71 -5.51
N GLN A 161 -19.18 -3.92 -6.25
CA GLN A 161 -18.64 -5.23 -6.61
C GLN A 161 -17.60 -5.77 -5.62
N ALA A 162 -17.25 -5.04 -4.56
CA ALA A 162 -16.20 -5.43 -3.62
C ALA A 162 -16.44 -6.80 -3.00
N VAL A 163 -17.67 -7.06 -2.55
CA VAL A 163 -18.01 -8.33 -1.88
C VAL A 163 -17.85 -9.52 -2.83
N ALA A 164 -18.27 -9.38 -4.09
CA ALA A 164 -18.17 -10.45 -5.07
C ALA A 164 -16.70 -10.81 -5.34
N PHE A 165 -15.86 -9.80 -5.52
CA PHE A 165 -14.43 -9.99 -5.70
C PHE A 165 -13.73 -10.59 -4.49
N ILE A 166 -14.00 -10.06 -3.28
CA ILE A 166 -13.38 -10.57 -2.05
C ILE A 166 -13.70 -12.05 -1.82
N LEU A 167 -14.94 -12.46 -2.09
CA LEU A 167 -15.35 -13.85 -1.87
C LEU A 167 -14.91 -14.80 -2.99
N LYS A 168 -14.83 -14.32 -4.24
CA LYS A 168 -14.60 -15.20 -5.42
C LYS A 168 -13.18 -15.16 -5.99
N ARG A 169 -12.45 -14.06 -5.81
CA ARG A 169 -11.18 -13.78 -6.51
C ARG A 169 -10.00 -13.63 -5.57
N VAL A 170 -10.22 -13.16 -4.34
CA VAL A 170 -9.14 -13.01 -3.36
C VAL A 170 -8.78 -14.40 -2.81
N PRO A 171 -7.50 -14.80 -2.81
CA PRO A 171 -7.08 -16.08 -2.23
C PRO A 171 -7.34 -16.13 -0.72
N ASP A 172 -7.25 -17.31 -0.12
CA ASP A 172 -7.20 -17.39 1.34
C ASP A 172 -5.84 -16.85 1.84
N LEU A 173 -5.87 -16.19 3.00
CA LEU A 173 -4.71 -15.48 3.55
C LEU A 173 -4.38 -16.02 4.96
N PRO A 174 -3.93 -17.29 5.07
CA PRO A 174 -3.69 -17.94 6.36
C PRO A 174 -2.61 -17.26 7.21
N ASP A 175 -1.63 -16.58 6.60
CA ASP A 175 -0.54 -15.91 7.32
C ASP A 175 -0.97 -14.54 7.88
N LEU A 176 -2.09 -13.99 7.41
CA LEU A 176 -2.65 -12.70 7.82
C LEU A 176 -3.98 -12.85 8.57
N PRO A 177 -4.04 -13.60 9.71
CA PRO A 177 -5.28 -13.77 10.45
C PRO A 177 -5.71 -12.46 11.09
N MET A 178 -6.94 -12.02 10.80
CA MET A 178 -7.49 -10.78 11.35
C MET A 178 -8.38 -11.06 12.56
N ASN A 179 -8.06 -10.46 13.70
CA ASN A 179 -8.94 -10.47 14.86
C ASN A 179 -10.25 -9.70 14.54
N LEU A 180 -11.41 -10.36 14.59
CA LEU A 180 -12.71 -9.72 14.33
C LEU A 180 -13.36 -9.08 15.57
N ASP A 181 -12.80 -9.26 16.78
CA ASP A 181 -13.36 -8.79 18.05
C ASP A 181 -13.65 -7.28 18.08
N PRO A 182 -12.80 -6.38 17.54
CA PRO A 182 -13.13 -4.95 17.48
C PRO A 182 -14.40 -4.66 16.68
N ILE A 183 -14.64 -5.45 15.63
CA ILE A 183 -15.84 -5.31 14.79
C ILE A 183 -17.04 -5.97 15.47
N ARG A 184 -16.86 -7.09 16.18
CA ARG A 184 -17.90 -7.71 17.01
C ARG A 184 -18.38 -6.77 18.11
N ALA A 185 -17.45 -6.15 18.84
CA ALA A 185 -17.74 -5.22 19.93
C ALA A 185 -18.42 -3.94 19.42
N ARG A 186 -18.03 -3.43 18.25
CA ARG A 186 -18.65 -2.25 17.64
C ARG A 186 -18.84 -2.44 16.13
N PRO A 187 -19.95 -3.05 15.67
CA PRO A 187 -20.15 -3.38 14.26
C PRO A 187 -20.25 -2.17 13.32
N SER A 188 -20.64 -1.01 13.84
CA SER A 188 -20.62 0.25 13.08
C SER A 188 -19.21 0.73 12.71
N SER A 189 -18.17 0.22 13.39
CA SER A 189 -16.77 0.56 13.14
C SER A 189 -16.11 -0.21 12.00
N ALA A 190 -16.81 -1.18 11.39
CA ALA A 190 -16.25 -2.09 10.37
C ALA A 190 -15.43 -1.38 9.28
N ALA A 191 -15.99 -0.32 8.67
CA ALA A 191 -15.30 0.45 7.63
C ALA A 191 -14.00 1.09 8.13
N ARG A 192 -14.02 1.64 9.35
CA ARG A 192 -12.86 2.27 9.98
C ARG A 192 -11.78 1.24 10.30
N VAL A 193 -12.16 0.12 10.94
CA VAL A 193 -11.22 -0.95 11.32
C VAL A 193 -10.53 -1.55 10.09
N MET A 194 -11.28 -1.83 9.02
CA MET A 194 -10.70 -2.31 7.76
C MET A 194 -9.71 -1.30 7.18
N ALA A 195 -10.10 -0.01 7.07
CA ALA A 195 -9.23 1.02 6.50
C ALA A 195 -7.97 1.26 7.33
N GLU A 196 -8.08 1.29 8.66
CA GLU A 196 -6.93 1.44 9.57
C GLU A 196 -5.97 0.25 9.45
N ARG A 197 -6.49 -0.98 9.41
CA ARG A 197 -5.66 -2.18 9.25
C ARG A 197 -4.97 -2.23 7.91
N GLY A 198 -5.68 -1.96 6.82
CA GLY A 198 -5.10 -1.94 5.49
C GLY A 198 -4.00 -0.90 5.34
N TYR A 199 -4.19 0.30 5.91
CA TYR A 199 -3.13 1.31 6.00
C TYR A 199 -1.90 0.78 6.76
N ARG A 200 -2.12 0.21 7.96
CA ARG A 200 -1.03 -0.31 8.81
C ARG A 200 -0.27 -1.44 8.12
N LEU A 201 -0.96 -2.33 7.42
CA LEU A 201 -0.37 -3.44 6.66
C LEU A 201 0.48 -2.93 5.49
N LEU A 202 0.02 -1.93 4.73
CA LEU A 202 0.84 -1.32 3.69
C LEU A 202 2.11 -0.68 4.26
N CYS A 203 2.01 0.01 5.39
CA CYS A 203 3.20 0.55 6.07
C CYS A 203 4.14 -0.55 6.57
N GLY A 204 3.60 -1.63 7.13
CA GLY A 204 4.40 -2.79 7.58
C GLY A 204 5.10 -3.48 6.41
N LEU A 205 4.43 -3.58 5.26
CA LEU A 205 5.02 -4.11 4.03
C LEU A 205 6.18 -3.25 3.54
N VAL A 206 5.98 -1.93 3.48
CA VAL A 206 7.02 -0.96 3.08
C VAL A 206 8.22 -1.02 4.03
N GLN A 207 7.97 -1.19 5.34
CA GLN A 207 9.03 -1.35 6.35
C GLN A 207 9.81 -2.66 6.17
N ALA A 208 9.16 -3.72 5.69
CA ALA A 208 9.74 -5.04 5.48
C ALA A 208 10.44 -5.21 4.12
N LEU A 209 10.43 -4.19 3.25
CA LEU A 209 11.12 -4.27 1.95
C LEU A 209 12.64 -4.43 2.15
N PRO A 210 13.30 -5.23 1.32
CA PRO A 210 14.75 -5.33 1.36
C PRO A 210 15.38 -3.96 1.09
N PRO A 211 16.53 -3.64 1.71
CA PRO A 211 17.28 -2.44 1.35
C PRO A 211 17.64 -2.47 -0.14
N ALA A 212 17.61 -1.31 -0.79
CA ALA A 212 17.99 -1.20 -2.20
C ALA A 212 19.43 -1.71 -2.40
N ALA A 213 19.66 -2.47 -3.47
CA ALA A 213 20.96 -3.11 -3.76
C ALA A 213 22.10 -2.13 -4.10
N SER A 214 21.82 -0.83 -4.20
CA SER A 214 22.84 0.21 -4.35
C SER A 214 23.66 0.28 -3.06
N GLY A 215 24.93 -0.17 -3.10
CA GLY A 215 25.87 -0.28 -1.98
C GLY A 215 26.30 1.03 -1.31
N THR A 216 25.40 2.00 -1.15
CA THR A 216 25.61 3.19 -0.33
C THR A 216 25.01 2.95 1.05
N ALA A 217 25.91 2.78 2.01
CA ALA A 217 25.76 2.80 3.47
C ALA A 217 24.33 2.66 4.05
N GLN A 218 24.17 1.55 4.79
CA GLN A 218 23.26 1.32 5.91
C GLN A 218 22.65 2.62 6.51
N GLY A 219 21.31 2.77 6.49
CA GLY A 219 20.67 3.77 7.36
C GLY A 219 19.23 4.15 7.02
N ASP A 220 19.01 4.90 5.93
CA ASP A 220 17.86 5.81 5.91
C ASP A 220 16.86 5.63 4.76
N ALA A 221 17.19 4.90 3.69
CA ALA A 221 16.28 4.81 2.54
C ALA A 221 14.94 4.11 2.87
N PRO A 222 14.91 2.97 3.60
CA PRO A 222 13.65 2.35 4.03
C PRO A 222 12.83 3.25 4.96
N SER A 223 13.51 4.02 5.83
CA SER A 223 12.83 4.94 6.75
C SER A 223 12.27 6.16 6.01
N ALA A 224 13.00 6.70 5.01
CA ALA A 224 12.54 7.76 4.12
C ALA A 224 11.33 7.34 3.28
N LEU A 225 11.37 6.13 2.71
CA LEU A 225 10.26 5.55 1.96
C LEU A 225 9.01 5.42 2.84
N LEU A 226 9.15 4.82 4.03
CA LEU A 226 8.05 4.67 4.98
C LEU A 226 7.48 6.03 5.40
N ASN A 227 8.34 7.01 5.67
CA ASN A 227 7.90 8.36 6.04
C ASN A 227 7.16 9.06 4.90
N ALA A 228 7.62 8.91 3.66
CA ALA A 228 6.94 9.45 2.47
C ALA A 228 5.55 8.81 2.28
N VAL A 229 5.44 7.49 2.46
CA VAL A 229 4.16 6.76 2.43
C VAL A 229 3.23 7.25 3.55
N ARG A 230 3.71 7.34 4.80
CA ARG A 230 2.91 7.81 5.95
C ARG A 230 2.39 9.24 5.75
N ARG A 231 3.18 10.12 5.14
CA ARG A 231 2.83 11.52 4.86
C ARG A 231 1.68 11.67 3.86
N LYS A 232 1.39 10.65 3.03
CA LYS A 232 0.21 10.64 2.14
C LYS A 232 -1.11 10.43 2.88
N PHE A 233 -1.06 9.91 4.10
CA PHE A 233 -2.22 9.65 4.95
C PHE A 233 -2.45 10.76 5.99
N PRO A 234 -3.68 10.91 6.51
CA PRO A 234 -3.96 11.77 7.65
C PRO A 234 -3.03 11.49 8.84
N ARG A 235 -2.55 12.54 9.52
CA ARG A 235 -1.67 12.44 10.71
C ARG A 235 -2.20 11.46 11.77
N ARG A 236 -3.52 11.44 11.99
CA ARG A 236 -4.18 10.49 12.91
C ARG A 236 -3.97 9.02 12.55
N LEU A 237 -3.95 8.69 11.26
CA LEU A 237 -3.66 7.33 10.78
C LEU A 237 -2.15 7.09 10.86
N ALA A 238 -1.36 8.08 10.45
CA ALA A 238 0.10 8.02 10.53
C ALA A 238 0.62 7.75 11.94
N ALA A 239 -0.09 8.21 12.98
CA ALA A 239 0.24 7.97 14.38
C ALA A 239 -0.04 6.53 14.86
N LEU A 240 -0.76 5.71 14.10
CA LEU A 240 -1.01 4.32 14.47
C LEU A 240 0.29 3.49 14.39
N PRO A 241 0.51 2.55 15.31
CA PRO A 241 1.71 1.73 15.32
C PRO A 241 1.77 0.82 14.09
N VAL A 242 2.92 0.81 13.42
CA VAL A 242 3.14 -0.05 12.25
C VAL A 242 3.45 -1.48 12.75
N PRO A 243 2.75 -2.52 12.27
CA PRO A 243 3.02 -3.90 12.67
C PRO A 243 4.35 -4.36 12.06
N ALA A 244 5.16 -5.04 12.86
CA ALA A 244 6.30 -5.81 12.35
C ALA A 244 5.77 -7.08 11.69
N LEU A 245 5.78 -7.13 10.35
CA LEU A 245 5.33 -8.30 9.60
C LEU A 245 6.41 -9.38 9.64
N SER A 246 6.01 -10.62 9.90
CA SER A 246 6.88 -11.76 9.67
C SER A 246 7.16 -11.93 8.17
N ARG A 247 8.23 -12.65 7.82
CA ARG A 247 8.54 -12.98 6.42
C ARG A 247 7.37 -13.61 5.65
N PRO A 248 6.65 -14.63 6.17
CA PRO A 248 5.49 -15.19 5.47
C PRO A 248 4.34 -14.19 5.34
N GLN A 249 4.09 -13.34 6.35
CA GLN A 249 3.08 -12.28 6.27
C GLN A 249 3.38 -11.27 5.17
N ALA A 250 4.62 -10.80 5.09
CA ALA A 250 5.06 -9.86 4.07
C ALA A 250 4.99 -10.48 2.67
N ALA A 251 5.40 -11.75 2.52
CA ALA A 251 5.32 -12.48 1.25
C ALA A 251 3.87 -12.64 0.76
N GLN A 252 2.96 -13.11 1.62
CA GLN A 252 1.56 -13.27 1.26
C GLN A 252 0.89 -11.93 0.93
N LEU A 253 1.22 -10.86 1.66
CA LEU A 253 0.71 -9.53 1.36
C LEU A 253 1.24 -9.01 0.02
N ARG A 254 2.51 -9.27 -0.31
CA ARG A 254 3.12 -8.94 -1.60
C ARG A 254 2.41 -9.66 -2.75
N GLU A 255 2.19 -10.96 -2.62
CA GLU A 255 1.47 -11.75 -3.64
C GLU A 255 0.05 -11.22 -3.83
N LEU A 256 -0.67 -10.95 -2.73
CA LEU A 256 -2.00 -10.34 -2.79
C LEU A 256 -2.01 -9.01 -3.54
N LEU A 257 -1.01 -8.15 -3.33
CA LEU A 257 -0.93 -6.88 -4.04
C LEU A 257 -0.59 -7.06 -5.52
N LEU A 258 0.51 -7.76 -5.82
CA LEU A 258 1.08 -7.83 -7.16
C LEU A 258 0.32 -8.76 -8.11
N LEU A 259 -0.25 -9.86 -7.60
CA LEU A 259 -0.88 -10.89 -8.41
C LEU A 259 -2.42 -10.80 -8.41
N ASN A 260 -3.01 -10.01 -7.52
CA ASN A 260 -4.47 -9.95 -7.38
C ASN A 260 -5.02 -8.52 -7.34
N LEU A 261 -4.70 -7.73 -6.32
CA LEU A 261 -5.31 -6.41 -6.14
C LEU A 261 -4.91 -5.41 -7.21
N ILE A 262 -3.61 -5.27 -7.50
CA ILE A 262 -3.15 -4.30 -8.50
C ILE A 262 -3.65 -4.67 -9.91
N PRO A 263 -3.46 -5.90 -10.41
CA PRO A 263 -3.94 -6.26 -11.75
C PRO A 263 -5.45 -6.16 -11.92
N GLU A 264 -6.25 -6.59 -10.93
CA GLU A 264 -7.70 -6.66 -11.10
C GLU A 264 -8.46 -5.40 -10.69
N ARG A 265 -7.94 -4.62 -9.73
CA ARG A 265 -8.62 -3.42 -9.22
C ARG A 265 -7.96 -2.11 -9.61
N PHE A 266 -6.69 -2.16 -10.01
CA PHE A 266 -5.91 -0.98 -10.32
C PHE A 266 -5.07 -1.15 -11.60
N PRO A 267 -5.67 -1.59 -12.73
CA PRO A 267 -4.93 -1.90 -13.96
C PRO A 267 -4.17 -0.68 -14.49
N THR A 268 -4.68 0.53 -14.25
CA THR A 268 -4.03 1.80 -14.64
C THR A 268 -2.70 2.06 -13.93
N TRP A 269 -2.40 1.33 -12.85
CA TRP A 269 -1.16 1.46 -12.07
C TRP A 269 -0.25 0.24 -12.20
N HIS A 270 -0.66 -0.78 -12.95
CA HIS A 270 0.11 -2.01 -13.08
C HIS A 270 1.51 -1.75 -13.63
N TRP A 271 1.66 -0.79 -14.55
CA TRP A 271 2.95 -0.39 -15.12
C TRP A 271 4.00 0.10 -14.11
N LEU A 272 3.60 0.44 -12.86
CA LEU A 272 4.53 0.80 -11.79
C LEU A 272 5.27 -0.42 -11.23
N PHE A 273 4.72 -1.63 -11.38
CA PHE A 273 5.17 -2.83 -10.69
C PHE A 273 5.66 -3.90 -11.67
#